data_AF-A0A9X2PFI4-F1
#
_entry.id   AF-A0A9X2PFI4-F1
#
_cell.length_a   1.000
_cell.length_b   1.000
_cell.length_c   1.000
_cell.angle_alpha   90.00
_cell.angle_beta   90.00
_cell.angle_gamma   90.00
#
_symmetry.space_group_name_H-M   'P 1'
#
loop_
_entity.id
_entity.type
_entity.pdbx_description
1 polymer ?
#
loop_
_entity_poly.entity_id
_entity_poly.type
_entity_poly.pdbx_seq_one_letter_code
_entity_poly.pdbx_strand_id
1 'polypeptide(L)' 'MIERLMALLAFLVLAGFLSILVIWVPRVDLGAWVLLTLVCAGYDMIDSHRGQGTS' A
#
# COMPACT_ATOMS: atom_id res chain seq x y z
N MET A 1 18.49 5.13 -2.98
CA MET A 1 17.61 5.46 -4.13
C MET A 1 16.77 4.26 -4.57
N ILE A 2 17.39 3.09 -4.79
CA ILE A 2 16.68 1.83 -5.12
C ILE A 2 15.66 1.43 -4.04
N GLU A 3 15.99 1.57 -2.75
CA GLU A 3 15.07 1.30 -1.64
C GLU A 3 13.74 2.07 -1.74
N ARG A 4 13.79 3.37 -2.01
CA ARG A 4 12.58 4.20 -2.21
C ARG A 4 11.79 3.76 -3.44
N LEU A 5 12.48 3.40 -4.52
CA LEU A 5 11.84 2.94 -5.75
C LEU A 5 11.15 1.58 -5.55
N MET A 6 11.79 0.66 -4.82
CA MET A 6 11.23 -0.65 -4.47
C MET A 6 10.05 -0.53 -3.52
N ALA A 7 10.12 0.36 -2.52
CA ALA A 7 9.00 0.63 -1.62
C ALA A 7 7.77 1.18 -2.37
N LEU A 8 8.00 2.13 -3.29
CA LEU A 8 6.94 2.72 -4.12
C LEU A 8 6.34 1.68 -5.07
N LEU A 9 7.17 0.83 -5.69
CA LEU A 9 6.74 -0.28 -6.53
C LEU A 9 5.89 -1.29 -5.73
N ALA A 10 6.35 -1.69 -4.54
CA ALA A 10 5.63 -2.63 -3.68
C ALA A 10 4.26 -2.09 -3.27
N PHE A 11 4.18 -0.81 -2.91
CA PHE A 11 2.91 -0.15 -2.60
C PHE A 11 1.98 -0.11 -3.82
N LEU A 12 2.50 0.20 -5.01
CA LEU A 12 1.71 0.29 -6.23
C LEU A 12 1.17 -1.08 -6.68
N VAL A 13 1.96 -2.14 -6.53
CA VAL A 13 1.55 -3.53 -6.77
C VAL A 13 0.47 -3.95 -5.77
N LEU A 14 0.64 -3.65 -4.48
CA LEU A 14 -0.34 -3.92 -3.44
C LEU A 14 -1.68 -3.21 -3.74
N ALA A 15 -1.61 -1.90 -4.01
CA ALA A 15 -2.78 -1.09 -4.33
C ALA A 15 -3.51 -1.58 -5.60
N GLY A 16 -2.75 -1.94 -6.64
CA GLY A 16 -3.30 -2.50 -7.87
C GLY A 16 -4.03 -3.83 -7.64
N PHE A 17 -3.40 -4.76 -6.90
CA PHE A 17 -4.02 -6.05 -6.57
C PHE A 17 -5.31 -5.88 -5.76
N LEU A 18 -5.29 -5.03 -4.73
CA LEU A 18 -6.46 -4.74 -3.91
C LEU A 18 -7.60 -4.12 -4.73
N SER A 19 -7.28 -3.21 -5.64
CA SER A 19 -8.26 -2.57 -6.52
C SER A 19 -8.95 -3.59 -7.43
N ILE A 20 -8.18 -4.54 -7.98
CA ILE A 20 -8.72 -5.64 -8.79
C ILE A 20 -9.66 -6.52 -7.96
N LEU A 21 -9.29 -6.85 -6.72
CA LEU A 21 -10.10 -7.66 -5.81
C LEU A 21 -11.47 -7.01 -5.54
N VAL A 22 -11.49 -5.69 -5.30
CA VAL A 22 -12.73 -4.94 -5.04
C VAL A 22 -13.66 -4.91 -6.26
N ILE A 23 -13.09 -4.80 -7.47
CA ILE A 23 -13.87 -4.77 -8.71
C ILE A 23 -14.47 -6.15 -9.02
N TRP A 24 -13.68 -7.22 -8.87
CA TRP A 24 -14.11 -8.58 -9.21
C TRP A 24 -14.95 -9.25 -8.13
N VAL A 25 -14.72 -8.89 -6.86
CA VAL A 25 -15.47 -9.40 -5.71
C VAL A 25 -16.05 -8.21 -4.96
N PRO A 26 -17.17 -7.62 -5.44
CA PRO A 26 -17.78 -6.44 -4.84
C PRO A 26 -18.50 -6.80 -3.54
N ARG A 27 -17.72 -7.09 -2.49
CA ARG A 27 -18.20 -7.27 -1.11
C ARG A 27 -17.90 -6.00 -0.32
N VAL A 28 -18.93 -5.46 0.33
CA VAL A 28 -18.82 -4.25 1.16
C VAL A 28 -17.79 -4.45 2.28
N ASP A 29 -17.79 -5.62 2.90
CA ASP A 29 -16.83 -6.02 3.93
C ASP A 29 -15.38 -5.99 3.39
N LEU A 30 -15.20 -6.49 2.17
CA LEU A 30 -13.90 -6.56 1.49
C LEU A 30 -13.38 -5.16 1.12
N GLY A 31 -14.26 -4.25 0.70
CA GLY A 31 -13.92 -2.85 0.47
C GLY A 31 -13.45 -2.11 1.73
N ALA A 32 -14.08 -2.37 2.88
CA ALA A 32 -13.68 -1.76 4.15
C ALA A 32 -12.28 -2.20 4.57
N TRP A 33 -11.97 -3.50 4.48
CA TRP A 33 -10.64 -4.04 4.79
C TRP A 33 -9.58 -3.59 3.81
N VAL A 34 -9.89 -3.53 2.51
CA VAL A 34 -9.00 -3.00 1.47
C VAL A 34 -8.62 -1.56 1.79
N LEU A 35 -9.59 -0.71 2.13
CA LEU A 35 -9.36 0.69 2.44
C LEU A 35 -8.47 0.85 3.68
N LEU A 36 -8.74 0.08 4.74
CA LEU A 36 -7.94 0.08 5.96
C LEU A 36 -6.50 -0.36 5.68
N THR A 37 -6.33 -1.42 4.87
CA THR A 37 -5.01 -1.92 4.45
C THR A 37 -4.25 -0.86 3.66
N LEU A 38 -4.93 -0.15 2.75
CA LEU A 38 -4.31 0.89 1.93
C LEU A 38 -3.89 2.11 2.76
N VAL A 39 -4.67 2.49 3.77
CA VAL A 39 -4.31 3.56 4.71
C VAL A 39 -3.08 3.16 5.54
N CYS A 40 -3.08 1.94 6.10
CA CYS A 40 -1.93 1.43 6.86
C CYS A 40 -0.66 1.34 6.00
N ALA A 41 -0.76 0.78 4.79
CA ALA A 41 0.36 0.67 3.88
C ALA A 41 0.87 2.05 3.41
N GLY A 42 -0.04 3.01 3.22
CA GLY A 42 0.34 4.39 2.92
C GLY A 42 1.06 5.05 4.09
N TYR A 43 0.61 4.80 5.32
CA TYR A 43 1.27 5.30 6.53
C TYR A 43 2.67 4.68 6.72
N ASP A 44 2.78 3.36 6.55
CA ASP A 44 4.05 2.63 6.59
C ASP A 44 5.06 3.16 5.55
N MET A 45 4.60 3.46 4.34
CA MET A 45 5.45 4.04 3.29
C MET A 45 5.92 5.47 3.63
N ILE A 46 5.07 6.28 4.26
CA ILE A 46 5.42 7.63 4.73
C ILE A 46 6.43 7.58 5.87
N ASP A 47 6.25 6.65 6.81
CA ASP A 47 7.15 6.46 7.94
C ASP A 47 8.50 5.86 7.51
N SER A 48 8.47 4.87 6.63
CA SER A 48 9.66 4.29 5.98
C SER A 48 10.46 5.33 5.18
N HIS A 49 9.82 6.39 4.67
CA HIS A 49 10.52 7.53 4.09
C HIS A 49 11.20 8.45 5.12
N ARG A 50 10.74 8.46 6.38
CA ARG A 50 11.35 9.22 7.47
C ARG A 50 12.53 8.47 8.11
N GLY A 51 12.51 7.13 8.10
CA GLY A 51 13.58 6.29 8.66
C GLY A 51 14.89 6.24 7.85
N GLN A 52 14.88 6.59 6.55
CA GLN A 52 16.09 6.53 5.69
C GLN A 52 17.09 7.69 5.91
N GLY A 53 16.94 8.48 6.98
CA GLY A 53 17.83 9.59 7.35
C GLY A 53 19.03 9.20 8.22
N THR A 54 19.18 7.93 8.61
CA THR A 54 20.30 7.49 9.47
C THR A 54 20.77 6.08 9.11
N SER A 55 21.76 5.98 8.23
CA SER A 55 22.98 5.14 8.34
C SER A 55 23.68 5.04 6.99
#